data_AF-A0A3S0RBD0-F1
#
_entry.id   AF-A0A3S0RBD0-F1
#
_cell.length_a   1.000
_cell.length_b   1.000
_cell.length_c   1.000
_cell.angle_alpha   90.00
_cell.angle_beta   90.00
_cell.angle_gamma   90.00
#
_symmetry.space_group_name_H-M   'P 1'
#
loop_
_entity.id
_entity.type
_entity.pdbx_description
1 polymer ?
#
loop_
_entity_poly.entity_id
_entity_poly.type
_entity_poly.pdbx_seq_one_letter_code
_entity_poly.pdbx_strand_id
1 'polypeptide(L)'
;MKGTIGNAKKIADLEMLVGRFFGHIELETCRDADISRPRVRPTGSFSPDVRVEFPRALREMFPIGTRFMATVKVCQKTLDGRPHGSPYLKAYDVAVVAASVSDQGLMAKVRKGSIIGLAYDYVWTTKS
;
A
#
# COMPACT_ATOMS: atom_id res chain seq x y z
N MET A 1 -6.49 6.50 -24.04
CA MET A 1 -7.67 6.98 -23.29
C MET A 1 -7.31 7.07 -21.81
N LYS A 2 -7.27 8.28 -21.25
CA LYS A 2 -7.14 8.51 -19.80
C LYS A 2 -8.57 8.60 -19.25
N GLY A 3 -9.02 7.56 -18.58
CA GLY A 3 -10.31 7.57 -17.88
C GLY A 3 -10.13 8.14 -16.48
N THR A 4 -10.67 9.31 -16.22
CA THR A 4 -10.79 9.87 -14.87
C THR A 4 -12.07 9.29 -14.25
N ILE A 5 -11.92 8.47 -13.20
CA ILE A 5 -13.08 7.89 -12.50
C ILE A 5 -13.47 8.84 -11.36
N GLY A 6 -14.44 9.71 -11.63
CA GLY A 6 -15.17 10.45 -10.59
C GLY A 6 -16.19 9.55 -9.89
N ASN A 7 -16.28 9.66 -8.57
CA ASN A 7 -17.25 9.01 -7.65
C ASN A 7 -17.49 7.51 -7.93
N ALA A 8 -16.53 6.70 -7.50
CA ALA A 8 -16.31 5.34 -7.96
C ALA A 8 -17.26 4.31 -7.32
N LYS A 9 -18.06 3.64 -8.17
CA LYS A 9 -18.27 2.20 -8.03
C LYS A 9 -16.87 1.59 -7.91
N LYS A 10 -16.51 1.09 -6.70
CA LYS A 10 -15.19 0.48 -6.47
C LYS A 10 -14.92 -0.49 -7.61
N ILE A 11 -13.69 -0.50 -8.12
CA ILE A 11 -13.29 -1.44 -9.15
C ILE A 11 -13.51 -2.86 -8.61
N ALA A 12 -14.59 -3.50 -9.04
CA ALA A 12 -15.15 -4.69 -8.39
C ALA A 12 -14.54 -5.99 -8.92
N ASP A 13 -14.04 -5.98 -10.15
CA ASP A 13 -13.44 -7.15 -10.78
C ASP A 13 -11.99 -6.86 -11.14
N LEU A 14 -11.10 -7.17 -10.19
CA LEU A 14 -9.65 -7.04 -10.42
C LEU A 14 -9.12 -8.12 -11.37
N GLU A 15 -9.79 -9.27 -11.51
CA GLU A 15 -9.33 -10.35 -12.38
C GLU A 15 -9.37 -9.91 -13.84
N MET A 16 -10.45 -9.24 -14.26
CA MET A 16 -10.57 -8.64 -15.60
C MET A 16 -9.59 -7.50 -15.87
N LEU A 17 -8.87 -7.03 -14.86
CA LEU A 17 -7.98 -5.87 -14.95
C LEU A 17 -6.50 -6.24 -14.77
N VAL A 18 -6.18 -7.51 -14.56
CA VAL A 18 -4.80 -7.98 -14.47
C VAL A 18 -4.00 -7.50 -15.68
N GLY A 19 -2.83 -6.92 -15.42
CA GLY A 19 -1.96 -6.32 -16.42
C GLY A 19 -2.17 -4.83 -16.65
N ARG A 20 -3.32 -4.27 -16.25
CA ARG A 20 -3.64 -2.84 -16.44
C ARG A 20 -2.97 -1.95 -15.39
N PHE A 21 -2.68 -0.72 -15.82
CA PHE A 21 -2.12 0.35 -14.98
C PHE A 21 -3.15 1.43 -14.71
N PHE A 22 -3.10 2.00 -13.52
CA PHE A 22 -3.94 3.11 -13.07
C PHE A 22 -3.05 4.14 -12.39
N GLY A 23 -3.01 5.37 -12.92
CA GLY A 23 -2.29 6.49 -12.33
C GLY A 23 -3.11 7.21 -11.27
N HIS A 24 -2.44 8.05 -10.47
CA HIS A 24 -3.05 8.94 -9.47
C HIS A 24 -3.92 8.20 -8.45
N ILE A 25 -3.45 7.02 -8.01
CA ILE A 25 -4.13 6.24 -6.98
C ILE A 25 -3.58 6.65 -5.62
N GLU A 26 -4.49 7.09 -4.75
CA GLU A 26 -4.17 7.40 -3.36
C GLU A 26 -4.09 6.11 -2.52
N LEU A 27 -2.99 5.99 -1.79
CA LEU A 27 -2.64 4.88 -0.92
C LEU A 27 -2.31 5.41 0.47
N GLU A 28 -2.60 4.64 1.52
CA GLU A 28 -2.33 5.01 2.90
C GLU A 28 -1.62 3.89 3.64
N THR A 29 -0.58 4.22 4.41
CA THR A 29 0.05 3.29 5.34
C THR A 29 -0.87 2.99 6.52
N CYS A 30 -1.09 1.72 6.82
CA CYS A 30 -2.02 1.29 7.84
C CYS A 30 -1.44 0.16 8.70
N ARG A 31 -2.05 -0.03 9.88
CA ARG A 31 -1.81 -1.19 10.72
C ARG A 31 -2.85 -2.26 10.41
N ASP A 32 -2.37 -3.49 10.39
CA ASP A 32 -3.17 -4.69 10.30
C ASP A 32 -3.13 -5.34 11.70
N ALA A 33 -4.27 -5.74 12.23
CA ALA A 33 -4.36 -6.21 13.62
C ALA A 33 -3.60 -7.53 13.81
N ASP A 34 -3.63 -8.40 12.81
CA ASP A 34 -3.11 -9.76 12.88
C ASP A 34 -1.65 -9.86 12.45
N ILE A 35 -1.05 -8.75 11.99
CA ILE A 35 0.29 -8.75 11.41
C ILE A 35 1.09 -7.55 11.90
N SER A 36 2.29 -7.81 12.44
CA SER A 36 3.15 -6.74 12.94
C SER A 36 3.66 -5.79 11.85
N ARG A 37 3.86 -6.25 10.61
CA ARG A 37 4.39 -5.41 9.53
C ARG A 37 3.39 -4.36 9.06
N PRO A 38 3.82 -3.10 8.85
CA PRO A 38 2.94 -2.07 8.30
C PRO A 38 2.47 -2.46 6.89
N ARG A 39 1.21 -2.18 6.60
CA ARG A 39 0.56 -2.41 5.32
C ARG A 39 0.28 -1.08 4.62
N VAL A 40 -0.12 -1.20 3.36
CA VAL A 40 -0.62 -0.08 2.57
C VAL A 40 -1.92 -0.53 1.96
N ARG A 41 -2.92 0.34 2.00
CA ARG A 41 -4.24 0.13 1.41
C ARG A 41 -4.61 1.28 0.47
N PRO A 42 -5.42 1.04 -0.57
CA PRO A 42 -6.04 2.12 -1.31
C PRO A 42 -7.12 2.80 -0.47
N THR A 43 -7.27 4.12 -0.60
CA THR A 43 -8.28 4.92 0.13
C THR A 43 -9.52 5.22 -0.71
N GLY A 44 -9.46 5.04 -2.04
CA GLY A 44 -10.53 5.44 -2.96
C GLY A 44 -10.92 4.36 -3.98
N SER A 45 -10.32 4.41 -5.18
CA SER A 45 -10.77 3.70 -6.39
C SER A 45 -10.82 2.16 -6.29
N PHE A 46 -10.15 1.57 -5.31
CA PHE A 46 -10.08 0.14 -5.06
C PHE A 46 -10.58 -0.20 -3.66
N SER A 47 -11.00 -1.45 -3.44
CA SER A 47 -11.35 -1.90 -2.08
C SER A 47 -10.14 -1.81 -1.14
N PRO A 48 -10.29 -1.32 0.11
CA PRO A 48 -9.18 -1.21 1.07
C PRO A 48 -8.56 -2.56 1.45
N ASP A 49 -9.29 -3.66 1.23
CA ASP A 49 -8.82 -5.03 1.53
C ASP A 49 -7.88 -5.58 0.44
N VAL A 50 -7.76 -4.88 -0.70
CA VAL A 50 -6.89 -5.30 -1.78
C VAL A 50 -5.43 -5.15 -1.32
N ARG A 51 -4.69 -6.25 -1.39
CA ARG A 51 -3.27 -6.27 -1.08
C ARG A 51 -2.52 -5.29 -1.98
N VAL A 52 -1.69 -4.45 -1.37
CA VAL A 52 -0.74 -3.60 -2.08
C VAL A 52 0.69 -4.07 -1.81
N GLU A 53 1.41 -4.42 -2.87
CA GLU A 53 2.86 -4.54 -2.87
C GLU A 53 3.46 -3.13 -2.98
N PHE A 54 4.19 -2.72 -1.94
CA PHE A 54 4.63 -1.35 -1.76
C PHE A 54 6.07 -1.28 -1.23
N PRO A 55 6.89 -0.29 -1.64
CA PRO A 55 8.27 -0.16 -1.19
C PRO A 55 8.39 -0.18 0.33
N ARG A 56 9.30 -1.03 0.83
CA ARG A 56 9.50 -1.20 2.27
C ARG A 56 9.98 0.08 2.96
N ALA A 57 11.00 0.74 2.40
CA ALA A 57 11.58 1.93 2.99
C ALA A 57 10.54 3.03 3.26
N LEU A 58 9.60 3.25 2.33
CA LEU A 58 8.54 4.26 2.49
C LEU A 58 7.56 3.91 3.64
N ARG A 59 7.38 2.63 3.99
CA ARG A 59 6.54 2.24 5.14
C ARG A 59 7.24 2.46 6.48
N GLU A 60 8.56 2.55 6.48
CA GLU A 60 9.40 2.68 7.68
C GLU A 60 9.83 4.13 7.93
N MET A 61 9.96 4.94 6.86
CA MET A 61 10.39 6.33 6.94
C MET A 61 9.29 7.31 7.37
N PHE A 62 8.02 6.93 7.24
CA PHE A 62 6.88 7.80 7.51
C PHE A 62 5.95 7.19 8.56
N PRO A 63 5.24 8.01 9.34
CA PRO A 63 4.28 7.51 10.33
C PRO A 63 3.11 6.80 9.66
N ILE A 64 2.51 5.85 10.37
CA ILE A 64 1.25 5.23 9.98
C ILE A 64 0.18 6.31 9.76
N GLY A 65 -0.60 6.16 8.69
CA GLY A 65 -1.58 7.15 8.24
C GLY A 65 -1.03 8.07 7.14
N THR A 66 0.28 8.04 6.87
CA THR A 66 0.85 8.80 5.74
C THR A 66 0.27 8.29 4.42
N ARG A 67 -0.14 9.25 3.57
CA ARG A 67 -0.70 9.01 2.25
C ARG A 67 0.31 9.23 1.14
N PHE A 68 0.10 8.50 0.06
CA PHE A 68 0.95 8.48 -1.12
C PHE A 68 0.08 8.51 -2.38
N MET A 69 0.56 9.21 -3.40
CA MET A 69 0.05 9.07 -4.76
C MET A 69 0.96 8.12 -5.53
N ALA A 70 0.37 7.18 -6.26
CA ALA A 70 1.13 6.22 -7.03
C ALA A 70 0.44 5.88 -8.35
N THR A 71 1.23 5.36 -9.28
CA THR A 71 0.72 4.50 -10.35
C THR A 71 0.66 3.08 -9.82
N VAL A 72 -0.44 2.36 -10.01
CA VAL A 72 -0.54 0.95 -9.61
C VAL A 72 -0.79 0.07 -10.82
N LYS A 73 -0.17 -1.10 -10.83
CA LYS A 73 -0.49 -2.20 -11.75
C LYS A 73 -1.33 -3.24 -11.02
N VAL A 74 -2.40 -3.70 -11.65
CA VAL A 74 -3.10 -4.90 -11.16
C VAL A 74 -2.31 -6.12 -11.59
N CYS A 75 -1.88 -6.91 -10.62
CA CYS A 75 -1.04 -8.09 -10.79
C CYS A 75 -1.75 -9.31 -10.22
N GLN A 76 -1.36 -10.49 -10.68
CA GLN A 76 -1.74 -11.75 -10.08
C GLN A 76 -0.53 -12.68 -10.16
N LYS A 77 -0.30 -13.47 -9.12
CA LYS A 77 0.76 -14.46 -9.18
C LYS A 77 0.36 -15.56 -10.14
N THR A 78 1.36 -16.19 -10.75
CA THR A 78 1.17 -17.38 -11.56
C THR A 78 1.96 -18.54 -10.97
N LEU A 79 1.37 -19.72 -10.97
CA LEU A 79 2.04 -20.98 -10.63
C LEU A 79 1.80 -21.94 -11.80
N ASP A 80 2.88 -22.50 -12.36
CA ASP A 80 2.83 -23.39 -13.53
C ASP A 80 2.06 -22.79 -14.73
N GLY A 81 2.25 -21.49 -14.96
CA GLY A 81 1.60 -20.74 -16.05
C GLY A 81 0.12 -20.40 -15.82
N ARG A 82 -0.46 -20.79 -14.68
CA ARG A 82 -1.87 -20.52 -14.34
C ARG A 82 -1.99 -19.45 -13.26
N PRO A 83 -3.06 -18.62 -13.28
CA PRO A 83 -3.35 -17.69 -12.19
C PRO A 83 -3.41 -18.40 -10.83
N HIS A 84 -2.75 -17.83 -9.83
CA HIS A 84 -2.66 -18.38 -8.49
C HIS A 84 -2.86 -17.28 -7.43
N GLY A 85 -3.87 -17.46 -6.58
CA GLY A 85 -4.26 -16.49 -5.56
C GLY A 85 -4.99 -15.25 -6.11
N SER A 86 -5.49 -14.41 -5.21
CA SER A 86 -6.24 -13.21 -5.59
C SER A 86 -5.33 -12.16 -6.25
N PRO A 87 -5.86 -11.37 -7.22
CA PRO A 87 -5.17 -10.20 -7.72
C PRO A 87 -4.80 -9.20 -6.63
N TYR A 88 -3.73 -8.44 -6.89
CA TYR A 88 -3.19 -7.45 -5.96
C TYR A 88 -2.66 -6.24 -6.74
N LEU A 89 -2.44 -5.12 -6.04
CA LEU A 89 -1.86 -3.92 -6.63
C LEU A 89 -0.35 -3.91 -6.39
N LYS A 90 0.43 -3.54 -7.40
CA LYS A 90 1.85 -3.20 -7.25
C LYS A 90 2.06 -1.73 -7.54
N ALA A 91 2.62 -1.00 -6.56
CA ALA A 91 2.82 0.44 -6.66
C ALA A 91 4.14 0.79 -7.39
N TYR A 92 4.05 1.81 -8.24
CA TYR A 92 5.11 2.43 -9.02
C TYR A 92 4.99 3.96 -8.90
N ASP A 93 6.07 4.68 -9.22
CA ASP A 93 6.10 6.16 -9.26
C ASP A 93 5.49 6.79 -8.02
N VAL A 94 5.90 6.28 -6.85
CA VAL A 94 5.29 6.62 -5.57
C VAL A 94 5.79 7.99 -5.09
N ALA A 95 4.87 8.91 -4.86
CA ALA A 95 5.11 10.23 -4.29
C ALA A 95 4.38 10.38 -2.95
N VAL A 96 5.04 10.93 -1.93
CA VAL A 96 4.40 11.22 -0.64
C VAL A 96 3.47 12.42 -0.77
N VAL A 97 2.30 12.35 -0.15
CA VAL A 97 1.42 13.51 0.00
C VAL A 97 1.89 14.27 1.23
N ALA A 98 2.70 15.32 1.04
CA ALA A 98 3.37 16.03 2.15
C ALA A 98 2.41 16.48 3.25
N ALA A 99 1.22 16.96 2.90
CA ALA A 99 0.18 17.39 3.84
C ALA A 99 -0.39 16.26 4.72
N SER A 100 -0.14 14.99 4.36
CA SER A 100 -0.58 13.82 5.15
C SER A 100 0.49 13.31 6.12
N VAL A 101 1.71 13.82 6.04
CA VAL A 101 2.79 13.42 6.93
C VAL A 101 2.61 14.15 8.26
N SER A 102 2.25 13.42 9.30
CA SER A 102 2.12 14.00 10.64
C SER A 102 3.49 14.26 11.27
N ASP A 103 3.66 15.42 11.92
CA ASP A 103 4.88 15.73 12.70
C ASP A 103 5.01 14.84 13.94
N GLN A 104 3.89 14.31 14.43
CA GLN A 104 3.83 13.35 15.52
C GLN A 104 3.07 12.11 15.06
N GLY A 105 3.66 10.93 15.18
CA GLY A 105 3.05 9.75 14.60
C GLY A 105 3.64 8.45 15.09
N LEU A 106 2.90 7.39 14.83
CA LEU A 106 3.30 6.04 15.15
C LEU A 106 4.23 5.52 14.04
N MET A 107 5.49 5.27 14.37
CA MET A 107 6.51 4.79 13.43
C MET A 107 6.65 3.27 13.54
N ALA A 108 6.69 2.58 12.39
CA ALA A 108 7.03 1.16 12.34
C ALA A 108 8.55 0.98 12.33
N LYS A 109 9.09 0.26 13.31
CA LYS A 109 10.52 -0.06 13.39
C LYS A 109 10.71 -1.57 13.34
N VAL A 110 11.66 -2.00 12.52
CA VAL A 110 12.03 -3.41 12.46
C VAL A 110 12.53 -3.85 13.84
N ARG A 111 11.97 -4.92 14.38
CA ARG A 111 12.36 -5.46 15.67
C ARG A 111 13.82 -5.93 15.60
N LYS A 112 14.63 -5.53 16.58
CA LYS A 112 16.02 -5.99 16.72
C LYS A 112 16.04 -7.52 16.83
N GLY A 113 16.86 -8.19 16.02
CA GLY A 113 16.93 -9.64 15.95
C GLY A 113 15.89 -10.31 15.03
N SER A 114 15.11 -9.54 14.25
CA SER A 114 14.27 -10.13 13.20
C SER A 114 15.15 -10.75 12.10
N ILE A 115 15.16 -12.08 12.03
CA ILE A 115 16.01 -12.86 11.10
C ILE A 115 15.75 -12.46 9.63
N ILE A 116 14.47 -12.23 9.29
CA ILE A 116 14.03 -11.89 7.93
C ILE A 116 13.53 -10.44 7.79
N GLY A 117 13.63 -9.64 8.85
CA GLY A 117 13.17 -8.24 8.87
C GLY A 117 11.66 -8.07 8.68
N LEU A 118 10.85 -9.08 9.02
CA LEU A 118 9.38 -9.03 8.89
C LEU A 118 8.65 -8.76 10.20
N ALA A 119 9.35 -8.75 11.33
CA ALA A 119 8.79 -8.41 12.64
C ALA A 119 9.04 -6.93 12.97
N TYR A 120 8.01 -6.24 13.44
CA TYR A 120 8.05 -4.81 13.72
C TYR A 120 7.50 -4.50 15.10
N ASP A 121 8.06 -3.46 15.71
CA ASP A 121 7.52 -2.77 16.86
C ASP A 121 7.07 -1.37 16.44
N TYR A 122 6.12 -0.81 17.18
CA TYR A 122 5.54 0.51 16.88
C TYR A 122 5.88 1.50 17.98
N VAL A 123 6.50 2.61 17.60
CA VAL A 123 7.00 3.61 18.55
C VAL A 123 6.41 4.97 18.17
N TRP A 124 5.77 5.63 19.14
CA TRP A 124 5.34 7.01 18.96
C TRP A 124 6.56 7.92 18.91
N THR A 125 6.64 8.75 17.86
CA THR A 125 7.68 9.78 17.75
C THR A 125 7.02 11.13 17.66
N THR A 126 7.50 12.08 18.46
CA THR A 126 7.25 13.50 18.28
C THR A 126 8.49 14.10 17.64
N LYS A 127 8.37 14.78 16.49
CA LYS A 127 9.45 15.70 16.10
C LYS A 127 9.58 16.73 17.22
N SER A 128 10.78 16.78 17.80
CA SER A 128 11.20 17.78 18.78
C SER A 128 11.65 19.03 18.04
#